data_AF-A0A2W6VBC4-F1
#
_entry.id   AF-A0A2W6VBC4-F1
#
_cell.length_a   1.000
_cell.length_b   1.000
_cell.length_c   1.000
_cell.angle_alpha   90.00
_cell.angle_beta   90.00
_cell.angle_gamma   90.00
#
_symmetry.space_group_name_H-M   'P 1'
#
loop_
_entity.id
_entity.type
_entity.pdbx_description
1 polymer ?
#
loop_
_entity_poly.entity_id
_entity_poly.type
_entity_poly.pdbx_seq_one_letter_code
_entity_poly.pdbx_strand_id
1 'polypeptide(L)'
;MADVRLDASVLAGVASRVRGALDALAWDVHRVGSDVLGDAEVAYAAEAAFGQQKARASVLETSTDVAAQYPGVVADRFAAADAGLARSVL
;
A
#
# COMPACT_ATOMS: atom_id res chain seq x y z
N MET A 1 28.15 3.95 14.18
CA MET A 1 27.35 3.35 13.09
C MET A 1 25.91 3.39 13.59
N ALA A 2 25.05 4.25 13.03
CA ALA A 2 23.67 4.32 13.49
C ALA A 2 22.98 3.01 13.11
N ASP A 3 22.54 2.24 14.10
CA ASP A 3 21.75 1.03 13.88
C ASP A 3 20.50 1.44 13.11
N VAL A 4 20.50 1.20 11.79
CA VAL A 4 19.28 1.20 11.00
C VAL A 4 18.50 -0.03 11.47
N ARG A 5 17.77 0.11 12.59
CA ARG A 5 16.77 -0.86 13.02
C ARG A 5 15.62 -0.76 12.03
N LEU A 6 15.76 -1.48 10.93
CA LEU A 6 14.67 -1.76 10.00
C LEU A 6 13.69 -2.67 10.73
N ASP A 7 12.75 -2.06 11.45
CA ASP A 7 11.69 -2.78 12.14
C ASP A 7 10.68 -3.27 11.09
N ALA A 8 11.09 -4.29 10.35
CA ALA A 8 10.29 -4.93 9.30
C ALA A 8 8.91 -5.36 9.84
N SER A 9 8.86 -5.73 11.12
CA SER A 9 7.65 -6.07 11.85
C SER A 9 6.65 -4.89 11.93
N VAL A 10 7.15 -3.67 12.17
CA VAL A 10 6.34 -2.45 12.27
C VAL A 10 5.79 -2.08 10.90
N LEU A 11 6.62 -2.12 9.85
CA LEU A 11 6.20 -1.81 8.48
C LEU A 11 5.21 -2.84 7.93
N ALA A 12 5.44 -4.13 8.18
CA ALA A 12 4.47 -5.18 7.85
C ALA A 12 3.15 -5.00 8.62
N GLY A 13 3.22 -4.59 9.89
CA GLY A 13 2.05 -4.26 10.70
C GLY A 13 1.26 -3.08 10.14
N VAL A 14 1.93 -2.03 9.67
CA VAL A 14 1.28 -0.89 9.00
C VAL A 14 0.62 -1.33 7.69
N ALA A 15 1.30 -2.12 6.86
CA ALA A 15 0.72 -2.65 5.61
C ALA A 15 -0.52 -3.51 5.86
N SER A 16 -0.49 -4.36 6.89
CA SER A 16 -1.65 -5.15 7.30
C SER A 16 -2.83 -4.28 7.74
N ARG A 17 -2.58 -3.19 8.49
CA ARG A 17 -3.63 -2.25 8.91
C ARG A 17 -4.22 -1.47 7.73
N VAL A 18 -3.38 -1.04 6.78
CA VAL A 18 -3.84 -0.35 5.57
C VAL A 18 -4.74 -1.28 4.76
N ARG A 19 -4.31 -2.53 4.50
CA ARG A 19 -5.16 -3.52 3.82
C ARG A 19 -6.49 -3.76 4.55
N GLY A 20 -6.45 -4.01 5.85
CA GLY A 20 -7.66 -4.22 6.64
C GLY A 20 -8.61 -3.01 6.62
N ALA A 21 -8.08 -1.78 6.59
CA ALA A 21 -8.89 -0.58 6.45
C ALA A 21 -9.50 -0.44 5.05
N LEU A 22 -8.79 -0.85 4.00
CA LEU A 22 -9.28 -0.83 2.62
C LEU A 22 -10.31 -1.95 2.34
N ASP A 23 -10.13 -3.12 2.95
CA ASP A 23 -11.09 -4.23 2.89
C ASP A 23 -12.39 -3.90 3.65
N ALA A 24 -12.28 -3.14 4.74
CA ALA A 24 -13.44 -2.66 5.51
C ALA A 24 -14.26 -1.59 4.76
N LEU A 25 -13.68 -0.95 3.74
CA LEU A 25 -14.41 -0.03 2.88
C LEU A 25 -15.24 -0.84 1.88
N ALA A 26 -16.56 -0.68 1.94
CA ALA A 26 -17.45 -1.22 0.92
C ALA A 26 -17.25 -0.44 -0.38
N TRP A 27 -16.38 -0.95 -1.26
CA TRP A 27 -16.16 -0.40 -2.60
C TRP A 27 -17.32 -0.67 -3.56
N ASP A 28 -18.33 -1.43 -3.14
CA ASP A 28 -19.59 -1.61 -3.88
C ASP A 28 -20.58 -0.51 -3.50
N VAL A 29 -20.31 0.71 -4.00
CA VAL A 29 -21.36 1.72 -4.03
C VAL A 29 -22.35 1.32 -5.11
N HIS A 30 -23.59 1.06 -4.68
CA HIS A 30 -24.70 0.90 -5.60
C HIS A 30 -24.74 2.11 -6.51
N ARG A 31 -24.74 1.91 -7.84
CA ARG A 31 -24.87 2.99 -8.80
C ARG A 31 -26.11 3.81 -8.44
N VAL A 32 -25.87 4.99 -7.90
CA VAL A 32 -26.94 5.92 -7.55
C VAL A 32 -27.37 6.51 -8.88
N GLY A 33 -28.36 5.89 -9.53
CA GLY A 33 -28.87 6.34 -10.82
C GLY A 33 -29.45 7.75 -10.73
N SER A 34 -29.69 8.37 -11.89
CA SER A 34 -30.40 9.65 -11.99
C SER A 34 -31.73 9.66 -11.24
N ASP A 35 -32.35 8.49 -11.09
CA ASP A 35 -33.63 8.30 -10.41
C ASP A 35 -33.55 8.55 -8.89
N VAL A 36 -32.34 8.47 -8.30
CA VAL A 36 -32.11 8.67 -6.87
C VAL A 36 -31.52 10.06 -6.59
N LEU A 37 -30.68 10.58 -7.47
CA LEU A 37 -30.05 11.91 -7.31
C LEU A 37 -30.82 13.05 -7.99
N GLY A 38 -31.82 12.73 -8.80
CA GLY A 38 -32.64 13.70 -9.55
C GLY A 38 -31.92 14.39 -10.70
N ASP A 39 -30.60 14.24 -10.79
CA ASP A 39 -29.72 14.86 -11.79
C ASP A 39 -28.67 13.86 -12.29
N ALA A 40 -28.65 13.64 -13.61
CA ALA A 40 -27.73 12.73 -14.27
C ALA A 40 -26.27 13.20 -14.20
N GLU A 41 -26.01 14.51 -14.20
CA GLU A 41 -24.67 15.06 -14.09
C GLU A 41 -24.09 14.84 -12.69
N VAL A 42 -24.92 15.02 -11.65
CA VAL A 42 -24.54 14.74 -10.26
C VAL A 42 -24.28 13.25 -10.06
N ALA A 43 -25.11 12.38 -10.62
CA ALA A 43 -24.91 10.93 -10.59
C ALA A 43 -23.58 10.54 -11.26
N TYR A 44 -23.27 11.11 -12.42
CA TYR A 44 -22.01 10.86 -13.12
C TYR A 44 -20.80 11.37 -12.35
N ALA A 45 -20.87 12.58 -11.78
CA ALA A 45 -19.79 13.15 -10.98
C ALA A 45 -19.52 12.33 -9.71
N ALA A 46 -20.57 11.83 -9.05
CA ALA A 46 -20.45 10.96 -7.88
C ALA A 46 -19.80 9.62 -8.24
N GLU A 47 -20.22 8.99 -9.35
CA GLU A 47 -19.61 7.74 -9.85
C GLU A 47 -18.14 7.95 -10.21
N ALA A 48 -17.80 9.04 -10.88
CA ALA A 48 -16.42 9.37 -11.24
C ALA A 48 -15.54 9.61 -10.00
N ALA A 49 -16.03 10.37 -9.01
CA ALA A 49 -15.32 10.63 -7.77
C ALA A 49 -15.05 9.34 -7.00
N PHE A 50 -16.05 8.46 -6.94
CA PHE A 50 -15.92 7.16 -6.29
C PHE A 50 -14.90 6.25 -7.00
N GLY A 51 -14.94 6.20 -8.33
CA GLY A 51 -13.95 5.49 -9.14
C GLY A 51 -12.52 5.99 -8.90
N GLN A 52 -12.34 7.32 -8.81
CA GLN A 52 -11.04 7.91 -8.48
C GLN A 52 -10.58 7.56 -7.06
N GLN A 53 -11.48 7.55 -6.09
CA GLN A 53 -11.16 7.19 -4.71
C GLN A 53 -10.70 5.73 -4.61
N LYS A 54 -11.39 4.81 -5.29
CA LYS A 54 -11.00 3.40 -5.39
C LYS A 54 -9.62 3.22 -6.05
N ALA A 55 -9.36 3.94 -7.13
CA ALA A 55 -8.06 3.91 -7.81
C ALA A 55 -6.92 4.39 -6.89
N ARG A 56 -7.14 5.48 -6.16
CA ARG A 56 -6.15 6.02 -5.19
C ARG A 56 -5.90 5.05 -4.03
N ALA A 57 -6.95 4.41 -3.53
CA ALA A 57 -6.84 3.38 -2.50
C ALA A 57 -5.99 2.18 -2.95
N SER A 58 -6.19 1.71 -4.19
CA SER A 58 -5.37 0.62 -4.75
C SER A 58 -3.89 1.00 -4.90
N VAL A 59 -3.59 2.25 -5.27
CA VAL A 59 -2.21 2.77 -5.30
C VAL A 59 -1.62 2.82 -3.89
N LEU A 60 -2.39 3.27 -2.89
CA LEU A 60 -1.95 3.30 -1.50
C LEU A 60 -1.64 1.90 -0.98
N GLU A 61 -2.50 0.92 -1.26
CA GLU A 61 -2.28 -0.49 -0.91
C GLU A 61 -0.96 -1.00 -1.50
N THR A 62 -0.80 -0.86 -2.82
CA THR A 62 0.37 -1.33 -3.56
C THR A 62 1.65 -0.70 -3.03
N SER A 63 1.65 0.63 -2.81
CA SER A 63 2.82 1.34 -2.30
C SER A 63 3.18 0.92 -0.87
N THR A 64 2.18 0.64 -0.04
CA THR A 64 2.39 0.19 1.34
C THR A 64 2.96 -1.23 1.38
N ASP A 65 2.49 -2.13 0.50
CA ASP A 65 3.04 -3.48 0.37
C ASP A 65 4.50 -3.46 -0.13
N VAL A 66 4.83 -2.61 -1.10
CA VAL A 66 6.21 -2.43 -1.56
C VAL A 66 7.09 -1.88 -0.44
N ALA A 67 6.61 -0.89 0.32
CA ALA A 67 7.35 -0.33 1.44
C ALA A 67 7.60 -1.37 2.55
N ALA A 68 6.64 -2.27 2.81
CA ALA A 68 6.79 -3.33 3.80
C ALA A 68 7.84 -4.40 3.40
N GLN A 69 8.12 -4.57 2.11
CA GLN A 69 9.14 -5.50 1.62
C GLN A 69 10.56 -4.93 1.69
N TYR A 70 10.71 -3.61 1.65
CA TYR A 70 12.00 -2.92 1.58
C TYR A 70 12.98 -3.30 2.71
N PRO A 71 12.55 -3.46 3.98
CA PRO A 71 13.40 -3.97 5.06
C PRO A 71 14.06 -5.32 4.76
N GLY A 72 13.32 -6.28 4.19
CA GLY A 72 13.86 -7.60 3.83
C GLY A 72 14.90 -7.50 2.73
N VAL A 73 14.61 -6.72 1.68
CA VAL A 73 15.54 -6.47 0.57
C VAL A 73 16.85 -5.83 1.06
N VAL A 74 16.77 -4.89 2.00
CA VAL A 74 17.97 -4.27 2.57
C VAL A 74 18.75 -5.25 3.44
N ALA A 75 18.08 -6.05 4.27
CA ALA A 75 18.73 -7.08 5.09
C ALA A 75 19.47 -8.12 4.23
N ASP A 76 18.84 -8.59 3.15
CA ASP A 76 19.45 -9.55 2.22
C ASP A 76 20.69 -8.97 1.52
N ARG A 77 20.61 -7.71 1.09
CA ARG A 77 21.75 -7.01 0.47
C ARG A 77 22.90 -6.81 1.44
N PHE A 78 22.59 -6.49 2.71
CA PHE A 78 23.60 -6.34 3.74
C PHE A 78 24.30 -7.66 4.03
N ALA A 79 23.54 -8.75 4.20
CA ALA A 79 24.10 -10.09 4.40
C ALA A 79 24.98 -10.55 3.24
N ALA A 80 24.58 -10.26 1.99
CA ALA A 80 25.38 -10.56 0.81
C ALA A 80 26.69 -9.76 0.76
N ALA A 81 26.66 -8.48 1.14
CA ALA A 81 27.84 -7.63 1.21
C ALA A 81 28.81 -8.09 2.31
N ASP A 82 28.30 -8.45 3.48
CA ASP A 82 29.09 -8.97 4.60
C ASP A 82 29.78 -10.30 4.25
N ALA A 83 29.04 -11.23 3.64
CA ALA A 83 29.60 -12.48 3.13
C ALA A 83 30.63 -12.28 2.00
N GLY A 84 30.53 -11.18 1.25
CA GLY A 84 31.53 -10.78 0.25
C GLY A 84 32.81 -10.26 0.92
N LEU A 85 32.67 -9.37 1.90
CA LEU A 85 33.78 -8.81 2.67
C LEU A 85 34.55 -9.91 3.41
N ALA A 86 33.85 -10.81 4.10
CA ALA A 86 34.46 -11.94 4.80
C ALA A 86 35.31 -12.84 3.89
N ARG A 87 34.93 -13.00 2.61
CA ARG A 87 35.70 -13.76 1.62
C ARG A 87 36.89 -13.02 1.02
N SER A 88 36.88 -11.68 1.05
CA SER A 88 37.98 -10.85 0.52
C SER A 88 39.12 -10.61 1.51
N VAL A 89 38.90 -10.91 2.80
CA VAL A 89 39.87 -10.67 3.89
C VAL A 89 40.70 -11.93 4.22
N LEU A 90 40.26 -13.10 3.77
CA LEU A 90 41.01 -14.37 3.81
C LEU A 90 41.89 -14.55 2.57
#